data_AF-A0AAV5ZRP1-F1
#
_entry.id   AF-A0AAV5ZRP1-F1
#
_cell.length_a   1.000
_cell.length_b   1.000
_cell.length_c   1.000
_cell.angle_alpha   90.00
_cell.angle_beta   90.00
_cell.angle_gamma   90.00
#
_symmetry.space_group_name_H-M   'P 1'
#
loop_
_entity.id
_entity.type
_entity.pdbx_description
1 polymer ?
#
loop_
_entity_poly.entity_id
_entity_poly.type
_entity_poly.pdbx_seq_one_letter_code
_entity_poly.pdbx_strand_id
1 'polypeptide(L)' 'MAAFGIACVMVVAIRVHRPHGFFMNWFGNQKGEGFEFHLLAIGLALALILGGAGLWSLDAGVASRLLSR' A
#
# COMPACT_ATOMS: atom_id res chain seq x y z
N MET A 1 -11.42 3.43 -2.41
CA MET A 1 -10.83 4.70 -1.93
C MET A 1 -9.71 4.51 -0.90
N ALA A 2 -9.72 3.44 -0.09
CA ALA A 2 -8.65 3.14 0.87
C ALA A 2 -7.24 3.08 0.22
N ALA A 3 -7.09 2.41 -0.93
CA ALA A 3 -5.81 2.32 -1.64
C ALA A 3 -5.22 3.70 -2.03
N PHE A 4 -6.07 4.66 -2.40
CA PHE A 4 -5.62 6.02 -2.71
C PHE A 4 -5.07 6.74 -1.47
N GLY A 5 -5.76 6.61 -0.33
CA GLY A 5 -5.26 7.16 0.95
C GLY A 5 -3.91 6.57 1.33
N ILE A 6 -3.73 5.25 1.17
CA ILE A 6 -2.45 4.58 1.42
C ILE A 6 -1.37 5.13 0.48
N ALA A 7 -1.64 5.28 -0.81
CA ALA A 7 -0.69 5.86 -1.76
C ALA A 7 -0.24 7.26 -1.33
N CYS A 8 -1.17 8.14 -0.94
CA CYS A 8 -0.84 9.48 -0.45
C CYS A 8 0.07 9.47 0.79
N VAL A 9 -0.24 8.62 1.78
CA VAL A 9 0.57 8.50 3.00
C VAL A 9 1.98 8.00 2.67
N MET A 10 2.09 6.99 1.80
CA MET A 10 3.38 6.42 1.41
C MET A 10 4.25 7.43 0.64
N VAL A 11 3.64 8.29 -0.20
CA VAL A 11 4.36 9.38 -0.89
C VAL A 11 4.96 10.37 0.10
N VAL A 12 4.20 10.78 1.14
CA VAL A 12 4.70 11.70 2.18
C VAL A 12 5.81 11.03 2.99
N ALA A 13 5.65 9.74 3.31
CA ALA A 13 6.61 9.00 4.10
C ALA A 13 7.98 8.84 3.41
N ILE A 14 8.05 8.83 2.07
CA ILE A 14 9.33 8.90 1.33
C ILE A 14 10.11 10.16 1.70
N ARG A 15 9.44 11.30 1.92
CA ARG A 15 10.13 12.57 2.24
C ARG A 15 10.85 12.50 3.59
N VAL A 16 10.30 11.76 4.54
CA VAL A 16 10.83 11.55 5.89
C VAL A 16 11.99 10.54 5.88
N HIS A 17 11.88 9.49 5.07
CA HIS A 17 12.86 8.40 5.04
C HIS A 17 13.99 8.57 4.02
N ARG A 18 13.88 9.53 3.08
CA ARG A 18 14.95 9.88 2.13
C ARG A 18 16.36 10.05 2.73
N PRO A 19 16.54 10.64 3.93
CA PRO A 19 17.87 10.78 4.54
C PRO A 19 18.54 9.45 4.91
N HIS A 20 17.77 8.37 5.07
CA HIS A 20 18.26 7.06 5.46
C HIS A 20 18.66 6.18 4.26
N GLY A 21 18.57 6.71 3.04
CA GLY A 21 18.92 6.00 1.80
C GLY A 21 17.73 5.27 1.16
N PHE A 22 18.01 4.51 0.11
CA PHE A 22 16.99 3.79 -0.65
C PHE A 22 16.53 2.51 0.05
N PHE A 23 17.47 1.66 0.45
CA PHE A 23 17.20 0.31 0.96
C PHE A 23 16.56 0.33 2.35
N MET A 24 15.49 -0.46 2.52
CA MET A 24 14.86 -0.67 3.82
C MET A 24 15.82 -1.43 4.74
N ASN A 25 15.71 -1.20 6.05
CA ASN A 25 16.49 -1.91 7.04
C ASN A 25 15.77 -3.21 7.45
N TRP A 26 15.62 -4.13 6.50
CA TRP A 26 14.89 -5.40 6.68
C TRP A 26 15.38 -6.24 7.85
N PHE A 27 16.68 -6.18 8.17
CA PHE A 27 17.33 -6.96 9.23
C PHE A 27 17.58 -6.19 10.52
N GLY A 28 17.11 -4.92 10.63
CA GLY A 28 17.25 -4.13 11.86
C GLY A 28 18.69 -3.67 12.18
N ASN A 29 19.63 -3.78 11.25
CA ASN A 29 21.05 -3.49 11.47
C ASN A 29 21.46 -2.03 11.21
N GLN A 30 20.54 -1.19 10.71
CA GLN A 30 20.78 0.22 10.40
C GLN A 30 20.03 1.16 11.37
N LYS A 31 20.55 2.38 11.56
CA LYS A 31 19.94 3.39 12.45
C LYS A 31 18.65 4.02 11.91
N GLY A 32 18.30 3.76 10.65
CA GLY A 32 17.10 4.29 10.03
C GLY A 32 16.57 3.37 8.94
N GLU A 33 15.31 3.58 8.60
CA GLU A 33 14.61 2.83 7.56
C GLU A 33 14.70 3.58 6.24
N GLY A 34 15.15 2.93 5.16
CA GLY A 34 15.06 3.50 3.82
C GLY A 34 13.61 3.59 3.32
N PHE A 35 13.42 4.03 2.07
CA PHE A 35 12.09 4.23 1.51
C PHE A 35 11.64 3.16 0.49
N GLU A 36 12.41 2.10 0.28
CA GLU A 36 12.11 0.98 -0.61
C GLU A 36 10.69 0.41 -0.41
N PHE A 37 10.31 0.11 0.84
CA PHE A 37 8.98 -0.42 1.16
C PHE A 37 7.87 0.56 0.78
N HIS A 38 8.08 1.86 0.91
CA HIS A 38 7.10 2.87 0.57
C HIS A 38 6.83 2.88 -0.94
N LEU A 39 7.86 2.70 -1.76
CA LEU A 39 7.73 2.61 -3.21
C LEU A 39 6.97 1.34 -3.63
N LEU A 40 7.28 0.20 -2.97
CA LEU A 40 6.54 -1.05 -3.15
C LEU A 40 5.05 -0.88 -2.80
N ALA A 41 4.76 -0.26 -1.66
CA ALA A 41 3.39 -0.01 -1.21
C ALA A 41 2.62 0.92 -2.16
N ILE A 42 3.26 1.95 -2.72
CA ILE A 42 2.67 2.80 -3.77
C ILE A 42 2.36 1.97 -5.01
N GLY A 43 3.27 1.11 -5.45
CA GLY A 43 3.04 0.22 -6.61
C GLY A 43 1.82 -0.68 -6.41
N LEU A 44 1.69 -1.30 -5.23
CA LEU A 44 0.54 -2.13 -4.88
C LEU A 44 -0.76 -1.32 -4.81
N ALA A 45 -0.70 -0.13 -4.20
CA ALA A 45 -1.85 0.77 -4.13
C ALA A 45 -2.32 1.21 -5.52
N LEU A 46 -1.40 1.51 -6.44
CA LEU A 46 -1.72 1.82 -7.84
C LEU A 46 -2.36 0.63 -8.56
N ALA A 47 -1.85 -0.59 -8.36
CA ALA A 47 -2.46 -1.79 -8.92
C ALA A 47 -3.92 -1.96 -8.45
N LEU A 48 -4.22 -1.67 -7.18
CA LEU A 48 -5.59 -1.70 -6.64
C LEU A 48 -6.47 -0.54 -7.12
N ILE A 49 -5.89 0.66 -7.32
CA ILE A 49 -6.62 1.81 -7.86
C ILE A 49 -7.06 1.54 -9.30
N LEU A 50 -6.18 0.95 -10.11
CA LEU A 50 -6.43 0.70 -11.52
C LEU A 50 -7.21 -0.60 -11.77
N GLY A 51 -6.89 -1.67 -11.04
CA GLY A 51 -7.49 -3.01 -11.21
C GLY A 51 -8.69 -3.30 -10.31
N GLY A 52 -8.95 -2.46 -9.30
CA GLY A 52 -9.99 -2.70 -8.30
C GLY A 52 -9.60 -3.76 -7.25
N ALA A 53 -10.50 -4.03 -6.30
CA ALA A 53 -10.24 -4.88 -5.13
C ALA A 53 -10.21 -6.41 -5.44
N GLY A 54 -10.50 -6.80 -6.70
CA GLY A 54 -10.49 -8.18 -7.15
C GLY A 54 -11.74 -8.99 -6.80
N LEU A 55 -11.82 -10.19 -7.39
CA LEU A 55 -12.95 -11.12 -7.27
C LEU A 55 -13.18 -11.61 -5.83
N TRP A 56 -12.12 -11.66 -5.02
CA TRP A 56 -12.15 -12.13 -3.63
C TRP A 56 -12.33 -10.97 -2.63
N SER A 57 -12.74 -9.79 -3.11
CA SER A 57 -13.02 -8.66 -2.22
C SER A 57 -14.21 -8.98 -1.31
N LEU A 58 -14.08 -8.62 -0.03
CA LEU A 58 -15.14 -8.82 0.95
C LEU A 58 -16.40 -8.04 0.57
N ASP A 59 -16.26 -6.84 0.00
CA ASP A 59 -17.38 -6.04 -0.50
C ASP A 59 -18.21 -6.80 -1.55
N ALA A 60 -17.55 -7.47 -2.51
CA ALA A 60 -18.22 -8.31 -3.49
C ALA A 60 -18.89 -9.54 -2.84
N GLY A 61 -18.24 -10.16 -1.86
CA GLY A 61 -18.79 -11.28 -1.10
C GLY A 61 -20.03 -10.89 -0.27
N VAL A 62 -20.05 -9.69 0.32
CA VAL A 62 -21.20 -9.18 1.06
C VAL A 62 -22.32 -8.76 0.11
N ALA A 63 -22.00 -8.04 -0.97
CA ALA A 63 -22.98 -7.63 -1.97
C ALA A 63 -23.70 -8.82 -2.61
N SER A 64 -22.95 -9.87 -2.98
CA SER A 64 -23.54 -11.09 -3.55
C SER A 64 -24.48 -11.82 -2.58
N ARG A 65 -24.14 -11.86 -1.28
CA ARG A 65 -25.02 -12.44 -0.24
C ARG A 65 -26.28 -11.61 0.01
N LEU A 66 -26.18 -10.28 -0.06
CA LEU A 66 -27.33 -9.38 0.12
C LEU A 66 -28.30 -9.46 -1.06
N LEU A 67 -27.79 -9.59 -2.29
CA LEU A 67 -28.60 -9.70 -3.51
C LEU A 67 -29.24 -11.10 -3.69
N SER A 68 -28.74 -12.12 -3.01
CA SER A 68 -29.25 -13.48 -3.08
C SER A 68 -30.31 -13.80 -2.00
N ARG A 69 -30.76 -12.79 -1.24
CA ARG A 69 -31.91 -12.84 -0.32
C ARG A 69 -33.09 -12.09 -0.91
#